data_AF-A0A9W6NB63-F1
#
_entry.id   AF-A0A9W6NB63-F1
#
_cell.length_a   1.000
_cell.length_b   1.000
_cell.length_c   1.000
_cell.angle_alpha   90.00
_cell.angle_beta   90.00
_cell.angle_gamma   90.00
#
_symmetry.space_group_name_H-M   'P 1'
#
loop_
_entity.id
_entity.type
_entity.pdbx_description
1 polymer ?
#
loop_
_entity_poly.entity_id
_entity_poly.type
_entity_poly.pdbx_seq_one_letter_code
_entity_poly.pdbx_strand_id
1 'polypeptide(L)'
;MVALTRLNMINIENKPIAELLSGRRREGEALDFQLRLMTETLAKVIDQRGDKKIGNPRRVSEDFIASVREISQSNKTKSSEFVLKMLFSQGVTLDNIKNNSTVGELLQLGLFRSQLKIGAKAARIPYERAVEIAKPEQLPSWQISRALEKYTPDTFERKGSEITDTYLACISPYADVTLVDKRTREAFRQYFNKNPHATRFINRVEFAAGYREIPRRLAGSRA
;
A
#
# COMPACT_ATOMS: atom_id res chain seq x y z
N MET A 1 1.08 10.54 -7.67
CA MET A 1 0.46 9.77 -6.57
C MET A 1 1.42 8.87 -5.78
N VAL A 2 2.65 8.59 -6.24
CA VAL A 2 3.60 7.69 -5.52
C VAL A 2 4.27 8.34 -4.31
N ALA A 3 4.42 9.66 -4.31
CA ALA A 3 4.91 10.38 -3.14
C ALA A 3 3.99 10.19 -1.92
N LEU A 4 2.68 10.02 -2.14
CA LEU A 4 1.64 9.91 -1.12
C LEU A 4 1.51 8.51 -0.52
N THR A 5 1.91 7.44 -1.23
CA THR A 5 1.69 6.06 -0.76
C THR A 5 2.53 5.67 0.46
N ARG A 6 3.61 6.40 0.76
CA ARG A 6 4.46 6.19 1.95
C ARG A 6 4.47 7.39 2.89
N LEU A 7 3.43 8.21 2.86
CA LEU A 7 3.35 9.45 3.62
C LEU A 7 2.64 9.20 4.96
N ASN A 8 3.40 8.79 5.97
CA ASN A 8 2.91 8.67 7.35
C ASN A 8 2.92 10.04 8.03
N MET A 9 2.00 10.93 7.62
CA MET A 9 1.86 12.26 8.21
C MET A 9 1.35 12.23 9.65
N ILE A 10 0.58 11.19 9.98
CA ILE A 10 0.05 10.96 11.31
C ILE A 10 0.27 9.47 11.58
N ASN A 11 1.24 9.15 12.44
CA ASN A 11 1.53 7.76 12.81
C ASN A 11 0.41 7.25 13.74
N ILE A 12 -0.71 6.85 13.14
CA ILE A 12 -1.87 6.26 13.83
C ILE A 12 -1.92 4.75 13.69
N GLU A 13 -1.01 4.15 12.91
CA GLU A 13 -1.05 2.72 12.56
C GLU A 13 -1.09 1.84 13.81
N ASN A 14 -0.29 2.18 14.83
CA ASN A 14 -0.22 1.41 16.08
C ASN A 14 -1.30 1.80 17.10
N LYS A 15 -2.14 2.80 16.81
CA LYS A 15 -3.18 3.22 17.77
C LYS A 15 -4.29 2.18 17.81
N PRO A 16 -4.85 1.90 19.00
CA PRO A 16 -6.07 1.11 19.12
C PRO A 16 -7.22 1.79 18.36
N ILE A 17 -8.00 1.02 17.61
CA ILE A 17 -9.16 1.55 16.89
C ILE A 17 -10.19 2.17 17.84
N ALA A 18 -10.28 1.68 19.08
CA ALA A 18 -11.15 2.21 20.12
C ALA A 18 -10.91 3.70 20.41
N GLU A 19 -9.65 4.15 20.40
CA GLU A 19 -9.31 5.57 20.60
C GLU A 19 -9.87 6.44 19.46
N LEU A 20 -9.80 5.95 18.22
CA LEU A 20 -10.35 6.63 17.05
C LEU A 20 -11.87 6.67 17.05
N LEU A 21 -12.52 5.59 17.51
CA LEU A 21 -13.98 5.53 17.65
C LEU A 21 -14.47 6.46 18.76
N SER A 22 -13.70 6.65 19.83
CA SER A 22 -14.00 7.62 20.89
C SER A 22 -13.67 9.07 20.54
N GLY A 23 -12.92 9.29 19.45
CA GLY A 23 -12.39 10.59 19.06
C GLY A 23 -13.47 11.55 18.58
N ARG A 24 -13.32 12.84 18.90
CA ARG A 24 -14.19 13.89 18.35
C ARG A 24 -13.74 14.30 16.97
N ARG A 25 -14.71 14.55 16.08
CA ARG A 25 -14.44 15.10 14.76
C ARG A 25 -14.08 16.57 14.91
N ARG A 26 -13.14 17.04 14.10
CA ARG A 26 -12.96 18.49 13.91
C ARG A 26 -13.94 18.96 12.85
N GLU A 27 -14.59 20.08 13.13
CA GLU A 27 -15.62 20.68 12.28
C GLU A 27 -15.33 22.17 12.05
N GLY A 28 -15.97 22.75 11.04
CA GLY A 28 -15.86 24.18 10.72
C GLY A 28 -14.42 24.65 10.50
N GLU A 29 -14.07 25.78 11.10
CA GLU A 29 -12.76 26.42 10.96
C GLU A 29 -11.59 25.53 11.41
N ALA A 30 -11.79 24.69 12.43
CA ALA A 30 -10.75 23.79 12.91
C ALA A 30 -10.41 22.69 11.89
N LEU A 31 -11.40 22.21 11.15
CA LEU A 31 -11.19 21.27 10.04
C LEU A 31 -10.48 21.95 8.88
N ASP A 32 -10.93 23.15 8.49
CA ASP A 32 -10.33 23.87 7.37
C ASP A 32 -8.90 24.28 7.63
N PHE A 33 -8.58 24.72 8.84
CA PHE A 33 -7.21 25.00 9.26
C PHE A 33 -6.33 23.75 9.13
N GLN A 34 -6.81 22.59 9.60
CA GLN A 34 -6.04 21.36 9.51
C GLN A 34 -5.86 20.88 8.07
N LEU A 35 -6.91 20.96 7.23
CA LEU A 35 -6.82 20.58 5.82
C LEU A 35 -5.80 21.46 5.08
N ARG A 36 -5.77 22.77 5.35
CA ARG A 36 -4.74 23.69 4.81
C ARG A 36 -3.34 23.29 5.26
N LEU A 37 -3.17 23.01 6.56
CA LEU A 37 -1.88 22.55 7.08
C LEU A 37 -1.43 21.24 6.41
N MET A 38 -2.36 20.32 6.17
CA MET A 38 -2.08 19.08 5.44
C MET A 38 -1.68 19.36 3.99
N THR A 39 -2.37 20.26 3.28
CA THR A 39 -2.01 20.67 1.92
C THR A 39 -0.57 21.17 1.84
N GLU A 40 -0.18 22.10 2.71
CA GLU A 40 1.18 22.67 2.71
C GLU A 40 2.24 21.63 3.04
N THR A 41 1.96 20.78 4.03
CA THR A 41 2.89 19.72 4.43
C THR A 41 3.06 18.69 3.31
N LEU A 42 1.97 18.30 2.65
CA LEU A 42 2.00 17.41 1.48
C LEU A 42 2.78 18.04 0.32
N ALA A 43 2.52 19.31 0.00
CA ALA A 43 3.20 20.00 -1.08
C ALA A 43 4.71 20.02 -0.85
N LYS A 44 5.14 20.32 0.37
CA LYS A 44 6.56 20.30 0.76
C LYS A 44 7.17 18.91 0.66
N VAL A 45 6.45 17.85 1.07
CA VAL A 45 6.97 16.48 0.96
C VAL A 45 7.07 16.02 -0.49
N ILE A 46 6.08 16.34 -1.33
CA ILE A 46 6.10 16.03 -2.76
C ILE A 46 7.24 16.79 -3.45
N ASP A 47 7.45 18.06 -3.10
CA ASP A 47 8.55 18.87 -3.66
C ASP A 47 9.92 18.30 -3.28
N GLN A 48 10.12 18.00 -1.99
CA GLN A 48 11.39 17.52 -1.48
C GLN A 48 11.71 16.09 -1.94
N ARG A 49 10.75 15.17 -1.74
CA ARG A 49 10.94 13.72 -1.85
C ARG A 49 10.16 13.06 -2.98
N GLY A 50 9.20 13.74 -3.59
CA GLY A 50 8.39 13.17 -4.66
C GLY A 50 9.16 13.03 -5.97
N ASP A 51 8.52 12.36 -6.92
CA ASP A 51 9.02 12.21 -8.28
C ASP A 51 9.22 13.60 -8.92
N LYS A 52 10.44 13.89 -9.38
CA LYS A 52 10.79 15.20 -9.97
C LYS A 52 10.06 15.51 -11.27
N LYS A 53 9.34 14.54 -11.85
CA LYS A 53 8.42 14.76 -12.98
C LYS A 53 7.12 15.46 -12.58
N ILE A 54 6.83 15.59 -11.29
CA ILE A 54 5.65 16.32 -10.79
C ILE A 54 5.91 17.83 -10.95
N GLY A 55 5.34 18.44 -11.99
CA GLY A 55 5.55 19.85 -12.30
C GLY A 55 4.91 20.84 -11.32
N ASN A 56 3.87 20.45 -10.58
CA ASN A 56 3.23 21.32 -9.58
C ASN A 56 2.84 20.53 -8.31
N PRO A 57 3.75 20.39 -7.33
CA PRO A 57 3.52 19.69 -6.07
C PRO A 57 2.32 20.22 -5.27
N ARG A 58 2.08 21.54 -5.32
CA ARG A 58 1.00 22.18 -4.57
C ARG A 58 -0.37 21.80 -5.13
N ARG A 59 -0.54 21.89 -6.45
CA ARG A 59 -1.78 21.49 -7.12
C ARG A 59 -2.14 20.03 -6.85
N VAL A 60 -1.16 19.12 -6.91
CA VAL A 60 -1.38 17.69 -6.59
C VAL A 60 -1.86 17.49 -5.14
N SER A 61 -1.34 18.31 -4.22
CA SER A 61 -1.75 18.27 -2.81
C SER A 61 -3.16 18.83 -2.61
N GLU A 62 -3.49 19.93 -3.31
CA GLU A 62 -4.82 20.55 -3.30
C GLU A 62 -5.88 19.60 -3.86
N ASP A 63 -5.62 18.94 -5.00
CA ASP A 63 -6.53 17.97 -5.62
C ASP A 63 -6.80 16.78 -4.68
N PHE A 64 -5.75 16.29 -4.01
CA PHE A 64 -5.89 15.21 -3.02
C PHE A 64 -6.74 15.66 -1.81
N ILE A 65 -6.45 16.83 -1.24
CA ILE A 65 -7.18 17.35 -0.08
C ILE A 65 -8.63 17.74 -0.43
N ALA A 66 -8.88 18.20 -1.66
CA ALA A 66 -10.24 18.43 -2.16
C ALA A 66 -11.05 17.12 -2.17
N SER A 67 -10.44 16.03 -2.64
CA SER A 67 -11.06 14.69 -2.62
C SER A 67 -11.36 14.23 -1.19
N VAL A 68 -10.44 14.46 -0.25
CA VAL A 68 -10.64 14.16 1.18
C VAL A 68 -11.79 15.00 1.77
N ARG A 69 -11.86 16.29 1.40
CA ARG A 69 -12.92 17.20 1.86
C ARG A 69 -14.28 16.76 1.35
N GLU A 70 -14.40 16.35 0.10
CA GLU A 70 -15.65 15.86 -0.49
C GLU A 70 -16.16 14.59 0.22
N ILE A 71 -15.26 13.63 0.48
CA ILE A 71 -15.56 12.42 1.26
C ILE A 71 -15.98 12.78 2.70
N SER A 72 -15.34 13.79 3.28
CA SER A 72 -15.66 14.28 4.63
C SER A 72 -17.07 14.93 4.66
N GLN A 73 -17.37 15.85 3.75
CA GLN A 73 -18.62 16.62 3.74
C GLN A 73 -19.85 15.79 3.36
N SER A 74 -19.69 14.78 2.51
CA SER A 74 -20.77 13.84 2.15
C SER A 74 -21.20 12.94 3.31
N ASN A 75 -20.46 12.91 4.43
CA ASN A 75 -20.76 12.11 5.60
C ASN A 75 -20.97 13.00 6.83
N LYS A 76 -22.23 13.34 7.15
CA LYS A 76 -22.62 14.14 8.35
C LYS A 76 -22.69 13.34 9.66
N THR A 77 -22.18 12.11 9.66
CA THR A 77 -22.24 11.16 10.78
C THR A 77 -21.15 11.40 11.82
N LYS A 78 -21.30 10.82 13.02
CA LYS A 78 -20.27 10.88 14.09
C LYS A 78 -18.93 10.30 13.59
N SER A 79 -17.80 10.70 14.18
CA SER A 79 -16.46 10.19 13.80
C SER A 79 -16.38 8.67 13.76
N SER A 80 -16.95 8.02 14.77
CA SER A 80 -17.02 6.56 14.86
C SER A 80 -17.75 5.95 13.68
N GLU A 81 -18.93 6.49 13.35
CA GLU A 81 -19.74 6.06 12.21
C GLU A 81 -19.01 6.29 10.88
N PHE A 82 -18.28 7.40 10.74
CA PHE A 82 -17.48 7.66 9.54
C PHE A 82 -16.34 6.64 9.37
N VAL A 83 -15.58 6.38 10.44
CA VAL A 83 -14.50 5.38 10.43
C VAL A 83 -15.04 3.99 10.13
N LEU A 84 -16.12 3.58 10.80
CA LEU A 84 -16.79 2.30 10.55
C LEU A 84 -17.33 2.21 9.14
N LYS A 85 -17.99 3.25 8.62
CA LYS A 85 -18.50 3.28 7.25
C LYS A 85 -17.37 3.14 6.22
N MET A 86 -16.22 3.77 6.46
CA MET A 86 -15.07 3.62 5.58
C MET A 86 -14.53 2.19 5.61
N LEU A 87 -14.34 1.61 6.80
CA LEU A 87 -13.91 0.22 6.96
C LEU A 87 -14.90 -0.77 6.31
N PHE A 88 -16.21 -0.55 6.49
CA PHE A 88 -17.26 -1.37 5.90
C PHE A 88 -17.28 -1.28 4.37
N SER A 89 -17.04 -0.09 3.81
CA SER A 89 -16.95 0.06 2.34
C SER A 89 -15.74 -0.67 1.74
N GLN A 90 -14.69 -0.86 2.53
CA GLN A 90 -13.53 -1.72 2.20
C GLN A 90 -13.79 -3.20 2.51
N GLY A 91 -15.00 -3.54 2.94
CA GLY A 91 -15.43 -4.90 3.22
C GLY A 91 -15.04 -5.43 4.59
N VAL A 92 -14.46 -4.62 5.50
CA VAL A 92 -14.22 -5.01 6.89
C VAL A 92 -15.58 -5.15 7.61
N THR A 93 -15.73 -6.11 8.53
CA THR A 93 -16.98 -6.30 9.30
C THR A 93 -16.71 -6.13 10.80
N LEU A 94 -17.76 -5.92 11.61
CA LEU A 94 -17.63 -5.78 13.06
C LEU A 94 -16.93 -6.99 13.70
N ASP A 95 -17.17 -8.20 13.21
CA ASP A 95 -16.52 -9.43 13.71
C ASP A 95 -15.00 -9.43 13.51
N ASN A 96 -14.48 -8.56 12.63
CA ASN A 96 -13.05 -8.42 12.40
C ASN A 96 -12.40 -7.38 13.31
N ILE A 97 -13.21 -6.55 13.98
CA ILE A 97 -12.74 -5.51 14.89
C ILE A 97 -12.63 -6.11 16.29
N LYS A 98 -11.42 -6.44 16.71
CA LYS A 98 -11.15 -6.83 18.10
C LYS A 98 -10.85 -5.59 18.93
N ASN A 99 -11.09 -5.65 20.24
CA ASN A 99 -10.81 -4.53 21.15
C ASN A 99 -9.34 -4.07 21.15
N ASN A 100 -8.40 -4.97 20.80
CA ASN A 100 -6.98 -4.68 20.67
C ASN A 100 -6.52 -4.47 19.21
N SER A 101 -7.43 -4.48 18.23
CA SER A 101 -7.07 -4.25 16.84
C SER A 101 -6.52 -2.84 16.66
N THR A 102 -5.41 -2.76 15.95
CA THR A 102 -4.80 -1.47 15.60
C THR A 102 -5.43 -0.92 14.31
N VAL A 103 -5.30 0.39 14.11
CA VAL A 103 -5.74 1.04 12.87
C VAL A 103 -5.02 0.46 11.65
N GLY A 104 -3.71 0.22 11.79
CA GLY A 104 -2.88 -0.33 10.73
C GLY A 104 -3.37 -1.71 10.30
N GLU A 105 -3.67 -2.60 11.25
CA GLU A 105 -4.22 -3.93 10.97
C GLU A 105 -5.54 -3.86 10.19
N LEU A 106 -6.46 -3.00 10.61
CA LEU A 106 -7.76 -2.87 9.96
C LEU A 106 -7.67 -2.23 8.57
N LEU A 107 -6.78 -1.25 8.39
CA LEU A 107 -6.52 -0.65 7.07
C LEU A 107 -5.87 -1.65 6.11
N GLN A 108 -4.93 -2.47 6.59
CA GLN A 108 -4.32 -3.54 5.79
C GLN A 108 -5.36 -4.59 5.40
N LEU A 109 -6.25 -4.97 6.32
CA LEU A 109 -7.36 -5.88 6.02
C LEU A 109 -8.34 -5.28 5.00
N GLY A 110 -8.68 -4.00 5.14
CA GLY A 110 -9.55 -3.29 4.18
C GLY A 110 -8.92 -3.18 2.80
N LEU A 111 -7.62 -2.89 2.72
CA LEU A 111 -6.88 -2.88 1.46
C LEU A 111 -6.88 -4.27 0.81
N PHE A 112 -6.58 -5.32 1.60
CA PHE A 112 -6.61 -6.70 1.14
C PHE A 112 -7.97 -7.06 0.54
N ARG A 113 -9.06 -6.78 1.27
CA ARG A 113 -10.43 -7.06 0.84
C ARG A 113 -10.84 -6.28 -0.40
N SER A 114 -10.42 -5.02 -0.50
CA SER A 114 -10.66 -4.19 -1.68
C SER A 114 -9.98 -4.77 -2.93
N GLN A 115 -8.73 -5.22 -2.80
CA GLN A 115 -8.01 -5.88 -3.89
C GLN A 115 -8.60 -7.26 -4.22
N LEU A 116 -8.96 -8.04 -3.20
CA LEU A 116 -9.61 -9.33 -3.36
C LEU A 116 -10.94 -9.21 -4.11
N LYS A 117 -11.73 -8.16 -3.86
CA LYS A 117 -12.96 -7.88 -4.58
C LYS A 117 -12.72 -7.67 -6.08
N ILE A 118 -11.65 -6.96 -6.45
CA ILE A 118 -11.26 -6.77 -7.85
C ILE A 118 -10.84 -8.11 -8.47
N GLY A 119 -9.99 -8.87 -7.77
CA GLY A 119 -9.52 -10.18 -8.23
C GLY A 119 -10.67 -11.19 -8.39
N ALA A 120 -11.58 -11.27 -7.43
CA ALA A 120 -12.75 -12.13 -7.45
C ALA A 120 -13.66 -11.80 -8.64
N LYS A 121 -13.91 -10.50 -8.91
CA LYS A 121 -14.66 -10.06 -10.09
C LYS A 121 -14.00 -10.51 -11.39
N ALA A 122 -12.67 -10.36 -11.51
CA ALA A 122 -11.93 -10.79 -12.70
C ALA A 122 -11.95 -12.31 -12.89
N ALA A 123 -11.83 -13.07 -11.79
CA ALA A 123 -11.89 -14.53 -11.78
C ALA A 123 -13.31 -15.10 -11.85
N ARG A 124 -14.35 -14.25 -11.85
CA ARG A 124 -15.78 -14.63 -11.79
C ARG A 124 -16.13 -15.51 -10.58
N ILE A 125 -15.48 -15.24 -9.44
CA ILE A 125 -15.74 -15.90 -8.16
C ILE A 125 -16.62 -14.97 -7.31
N PRO A 126 -17.68 -15.47 -6.65
CA PRO A 126 -18.44 -14.68 -5.68
C PRO A 126 -17.53 -14.11 -4.59
N TYR A 127 -17.73 -12.85 -4.22
CA TYR A 127 -16.83 -12.16 -3.30
C TYR A 127 -16.82 -12.80 -1.90
N GLU A 128 -17.98 -13.25 -1.43
CA GLU A 128 -18.16 -13.94 -0.15
C GLU A 128 -17.31 -15.21 -0.13
N ARG A 129 -17.37 -15.99 -1.22
CA ARG A 129 -16.55 -17.18 -1.38
C ARG A 129 -15.06 -16.86 -1.43
N ALA A 130 -14.68 -15.77 -2.10
CA ALA A 130 -13.30 -15.33 -2.16
C ALA A 130 -12.76 -14.99 -0.77
N VAL A 131 -13.55 -14.30 0.07
CA VAL A 131 -13.17 -13.96 1.46
C VAL A 131 -12.98 -15.20 2.34
N GLU A 132 -13.77 -16.25 2.12
CA GLU A 132 -13.63 -17.51 2.87
C GLU A 132 -12.34 -18.27 2.53
N ILE A 133 -11.98 -18.32 1.25
CA ILE A 133 -10.89 -19.18 0.77
C ILE A 133 -9.54 -18.47 0.69
N ALA A 134 -9.53 -17.14 0.50
CA ALA A 134 -8.30 -16.39 0.28
C ALA A 134 -7.82 -15.74 1.57
N LYS A 135 -6.74 -16.29 2.13
CA LYS A 135 -6.04 -15.67 3.26
C LYS A 135 -4.84 -14.85 2.77
N PRO A 136 -4.49 -13.73 3.44
CA PRO A 136 -3.30 -12.93 3.11
C PRO A 136 -2.02 -13.77 3.01
N GLU A 137 -1.87 -14.77 3.88
CA GLU A 137 -0.71 -15.66 3.96
C GLU A 137 -0.70 -16.73 2.85
N GLN A 138 -1.74 -16.81 2.03
CA GLN A 138 -1.83 -17.76 0.92
C GLN A 138 -1.67 -17.08 -0.44
N LEU A 139 -1.63 -15.75 -0.49
CA LEU A 139 -1.55 -14.99 -1.73
C LEU A 139 -0.13 -14.44 -1.93
N PRO A 140 0.66 -15.01 -2.86
CA PRO A 140 2.02 -14.56 -3.14
C PRO A 140 2.12 -13.07 -3.47
N SER A 141 1.20 -12.56 -4.29
CA SER A 141 1.17 -11.14 -4.69
C SER A 141 0.96 -10.21 -3.51
N TRP A 142 0.11 -10.60 -2.55
CA TRP A 142 -0.07 -9.85 -1.31
C TRP A 142 1.22 -9.84 -0.51
N GLN A 143 1.79 -11.02 -0.22
CA GLN A 143 3.02 -11.13 0.55
C GLN A 143 4.18 -10.35 -0.05
N ILE A 144 4.40 -10.47 -1.37
CA ILE A 144 5.47 -9.77 -2.08
C ILE A 144 5.26 -8.26 -2.02
N SER A 145 4.06 -7.76 -2.29
CA SER A 145 3.79 -6.32 -2.26
C SER A 145 4.03 -5.72 -0.87
N ARG A 146 3.57 -6.41 0.20
CA ARG A 146 3.79 -5.99 1.59
C ARG A 146 5.27 -6.07 1.96
N ALA A 147 5.97 -7.09 1.51
CA ALA A 147 7.41 -7.25 1.74
C ALA A 147 8.21 -6.12 1.08
N LEU A 148 7.91 -5.78 -0.18
CA LEU A 148 8.58 -4.68 -0.87
C LEU A 148 8.26 -3.34 -0.21
N GLU A 149 7.02 -3.11 0.21
CA GLU A 149 6.67 -1.90 0.98
C GLU A 149 7.48 -1.78 2.27
N LYS A 150 7.66 -2.90 2.99
CA LYS A 150 8.36 -2.93 4.29
C LYS A 150 9.88 -2.89 4.19
N TYR A 151 10.47 -3.59 3.22
CA TYR A 151 11.92 -3.83 3.16
C TYR A 151 12.64 -3.03 2.08
N THR A 152 11.92 -2.30 1.21
CA THR A 152 12.57 -1.40 0.26
C THR A 152 13.23 -0.24 1.01
N PRO A 153 14.55 -0.01 0.82
CA PRO A 153 15.25 1.10 1.46
C PRO A 153 14.58 2.45 1.17
N ASP A 154 14.42 3.30 2.20
CA ASP A 154 13.92 4.68 2.00
C ASP A 154 15.00 5.49 1.28
N THR A 155 14.69 5.97 0.08
CA THR A 155 15.53 6.88 -0.68
C THR A 155 15.02 8.31 -0.55
N PHE A 156 15.91 9.28 -0.76
CA PHE A 156 15.54 10.69 -0.69
C PHE A 156 14.45 11.04 -1.73
N GLU A 157 14.60 10.58 -2.97
CA GLU A 157 13.57 10.67 -4.01
C GLU A 157 12.76 9.37 -4.08
N ARG A 158 11.43 9.51 -4.22
CA ARG A 158 10.46 8.42 -4.42
C ARG A 158 9.97 8.45 -5.85
N LYS A 159 10.51 7.56 -6.69
CA LYS A 159 10.21 7.51 -8.12
C LYS A 159 8.86 6.86 -8.36
N GLY A 160 8.11 7.37 -9.33
CA GLY A 160 6.82 6.79 -9.71
C GLY A 160 6.92 5.34 -10.20
N SER A 161 8.08 4.95 -10.75
CA SER A 161 8.34 3.59 -11.24
C SER A 161 8.30 2.53 -10.15
N GLU A 162 8.47 2.88 -8.87
CA GLU A 162 8.48 1.91 -7.77
C GLU A 162 7.16 1.15 -7.63
N ILE A 163 6.03 1.78 -8.01
CA ILE A 163 4.73 1.10 -8.05
C ILE A 163 4.74 0.01 -9.13
N THR A 164 5.23 0.32 -10.32
CA THR A 164 5.35 -0.64 -11.41
C THR A 164 6.29 -1.78 -11.04
N ASP A 165 7.43 -1.47 -10.42
CA ASP A 165 8.40 -2.46 -9.97
C ASP A 165 7.77 -3.44 -8.97
N THR A 166 6.94 -2.92 -8.05
CA THR A 166 6.18 -3.74 -7.09
C THR A 166 5.20 -4.68 -7.79
N TYR A 167 4.43 -4.19 -8.77
CA TYR A 167 3.49 -5.03 -9.51
C TYR A 167 4.18 -6.10 -10.37
N LEU A 168 5.30 -5.76 -11.02
CA LEU A 168 6.08 -6.72 -11.78
C LEU A 168 6.72 -7.79 -10.88
N ALA A 169 7.20 -7.38 -9.70
CA ALA A 169 7.76 -8.30 -8.73
C ALA A 169 6.75 -9.33 -8.22
N CYS A 170 5.45 -9.00 -8.17
CA CYS A 170 4.39 -9.95 -7.81
C CYS A 170 4.22 -11.11 -8.82
N ILE A 171 4.83 -11.02 -10.00
CA ILE A 171 4.82 -12.09 -11.02
C ILE A 171 5.95 -13.12 -10.76
N SER A 172 6.89 -12.83 -9.85
CA SER A 172 8.01 -13.73 -9.53
C SER A 172 7.66 -15.17 -9.14
N PRO A 173 6.48 -15.50 -8.58
CA PRO A 173 6.06 -16.90 -8.41
C PRO A 173 5.82 -17.67 -9.70
N TYR A 174 5.58 -16.96 -10.81
CA TYR A 174 5.13 -17.51 -12.09
C TYR A 174 6.18 -17.36 -13.20
N ALA A 175 7.37 -16.86 -12.88
CA ALA A 175 8.49 -16.72 -13.81
C ALA A 175 9.68 -17.54 -13.30
N ASP A 176 10.46 -18.18 -14.17
CA ASP A 176 11.65 -18.94 -13.75
C ASP A 176 12.68 -18.02 -13.08
N VAL A 177 12.85 -16.82 -13.64
CA VAL A 177 13.74 -15.77 -13.14
C VAL A 177 13.07 -14.41 -13.28
N THR A 178 13.07 -13.63 -12.19
CA THR A 178 12.65 -12.23 -12.17
C THR A 178 13.87 -11.33 -12.01
N LEU A 179 14.14 -10.52 -13.03
CA LEU A 179 15.25 -9.57 -13.01
C LEU A 179 14.76 -8.22 -12.50
N VAL A 180 15.40 -7.72 -11.45
CA VAL A 180 15.01 -6.50 -10.75
C VAL A 180 16.18 -5.55 -10.55
N ASP A 181 15.88 -4.30 -10.20
CA ASP A 181 16.91 -3.33 -9.82
C ASP A 181 17.60 -3.70 -8.49
N LYS A 182 18.69 -2.99 -8.17
CA LYS A 182 19.48 -3.26 -6.95
C LYS A 182 18.64 -3.13 -5.67
N ARG A 183 17.70 -2.18 -5.63
CA ARG A 183 16.91 -1.84 -4.43
C ARG A 183 15.86 -2.92 -4.17
N THR A 184 15.17 -3.34 -5.21
CA THR A 184 14.17 -4.39 -5.19
C THR A 184 14.81 -5.73 -4.82
N ARG A 185 15.99 -6.04 -5.36
CA ARG A 185 16.75 -7.24 -4.95
C ARG A 185 17.09 -7.22 -3.46
N GLU A 186 17.52 -6.07 -2.93
CA GLU A 186 17.83 -5.95 -1.51
C GLU A 186 16.59 -6.14 -0.62
N ALA A 187 15.44 -5.59 -1.04
CA ALA A 187 14.17 -5.81 -0.36
C ALA A 187 13.79 -7.30 -0.33
N PHE A 188 13.92 -8.01 -1.46
CA PHE A 188 13.74 -9.46 -1.52
C PHE A 188 14.72 -10.22 -0.63
N ARG A 189 16.00 -9.82 -0.60
CA ARG A 189 17.02 -10.44 0.27
C ARG A 189 16.63 -10.32 1.74
N GLN A 190 16.21 -9.13 2.19
CA GLN A 190 15.73 -8.93 3.55
C GLN A 190 14.45 -9.74 3.83
N TYR A 191 13.54 -9.80 2.86
CA TYR A 191 12.33 -10.59 2.98
C TYR A 191 12.62 -12.09 3.17
N PHE A 192 13.50 -12.67 2.34
CA PHE A 192 13.90 -14.08 2.45
C PHE A 192 14.61 -14.37 3.78
N ASN A 193 15.48 -13.47 4.25
CA ASN A 193 16.16 -13.63 5.54
C ASN A 193 15.19 -13.65 6.72
N LYS A 194 14.10 -12.89 6.64
CA LYS A 194 13.06 -12.84 7.70
C LYS A 194 11.97 -13.89 7.52
N ASN A 195 11.78 -14.40 6.30
CA ASN A 195 10.74 -15.37 5.93
C ASN A 195 11.33 -16.46 5.03
N PRO A 196 12.08 -17.43 5.58
CA PRO A 196 12.75 -18.46 4.79
C PRO A 196 11.80 -19.27 3.89
N HIS A 197 10.56 -19.47 4.33
CA HIS A 197 9.52 -20.18 3.56
C HIS A 197 9.11 -19.47 2.26
N ALA A 198 9.42 -18.18 2.10
CA ALA A 198 9.08 -17.44 0.89
C ALA A 198 9.79 -18.00 -0.36
N THR A 199 10.94 -18.65 -0.19
CA THR A 199 11.65 -19.36 -1.26
C THR A 199 10.88 -20.56 -1.84
N ARG A 200 9.80 -21.02 -1.18
CA ARG A 200 8.96 -22.12 -1.69
C ARG A 200 8.01 -21.71 -2.81
N PHE A 201 7.67 -20.43 -2.91
CA PHE A 201 6.71 -19.93 -3.89
C PHE A 201 7.23 -18.73 -4.69
N ILE A 202 8.37 -18.16 -4.32
CA ILE A 202 9.06 -17.14 -5.11
C ILE A 202 10.22 -17.82 -5.79
N ASN A 203 10.22 -17.81 -7.13
CA ASN A 203 11.31 -18.35 -7.91
C ASN A 203 12.52 -17.42 -7.87
N ARG A 204 13.49 -17.60 -8.76
CA ARG A 204 14.75 -16.87 -8.72
C ARG A 204 14.53 -15.37 -8.91
N VAL A 205 15.04 -14.57 -7.99
CA VAL A 205 15.08 -13.10 -8.11
C VAL A 205 16.53 -12.65 -8.22
N GLU A 206 16.88 -12.01 -9.34
CA GLU A 206 18.25 -11.61 -9.63
C GLU A 206 18.35 -10.14 -9.99
N PHE A 207 19.55 -9.59 -9.84
CA PHE A 207 19.87 -8.23 -10.29
C PHE A 207 20.37 -8.25 -11.72
N ALA A 208 19.88 -7.32 -12.53
CA ALA A 208 20.46 -6.98 -13.82
C ALA A 208 20.73 -5.47 -13.86
N ALA A 209 21.96 -5.07 -14.20
CA ALA A 209 22.30 -3.65 -14.27
C ALA A 209 21.69 -2.96 -15.50
N GLY A 210 21.35 -3.74 -16.53
CA GLY A 210 20.65 -3.27 -17.71
C GLY A 210 20.27 -4.41 -18.66
N TYR A 211 19.47 -4.07 -19.68
CA TYR A 211 18.89 -5.04 -20.62
C TYR A 211 19.92 -5.93 -21.33
N ARG A 212 21.14 -5.43 -21.56
CA ARG A 212 22.22 -6.18 -22.23
C ARG A 212 22.73 -7.38 -21.43
N GLU A 213 22.53 -7.39 -20.12
CA GLU A 213 22.97 -8.49 -19.25
C GLU A 213 21.95 -9.63 -19.18
N ILE A 214 20.70 -9.36 -19.55
CA ILE A 214 19.59 -10.31 -19.44
C ILE A 214 19.88 -11.64 -20.18
N PRO A 215 20.33 -11.66 -21.45
CA PRO A 215 20.57 -12.91 -22.14
C PRO A 215 21.64 -13.78 -21.47
N ARG A 216 22.70 -13.17 -20.90
CA ARG A 216 23.74 -13.90 -20.17
C ARG A 216 23.20 -14.53 -18.88
N ARG A 217 22.33 -13.82 -18.16
CA ARG A 217 21.69 -14.31 -16.93
C ARG A 217 20.72 -15.46 -17.21
N LEU A 218 19.99 -15.39 -18.32
CA LEU A 218 19.07 -16.44 -18.74
C LEU A 218 19.79 -17.67 -19.31
N ALA A 219 20.92 -17.48 -20.01
CA ALA A 219 21.71 -18.58 -20.57
C ALA A 219 22.28 -19.51 -19.49
N GLY A 220 22.62 -18.99 -18.31
CA GLY A 220 23.03 -19.78 -17.15
C GLY A 220 21.87 -20.40 -16.34
N SER A 221 20.63 -20.23 -16.78
CA SER A 221 19.42 -20.73 -16.09
C SER A 221 18.80 -21.98 -16.72
N ARG A 222 19.39 -22.51 -17.81
CA ARG A 222 19.00 -23.81 -18.37
C ARG A 222 19.70 -24.92 -17.60
N ALA A 223 19.02 -25.47 -16.59
CA ALA A 223 19.30 -26.77 -15.98
C ALA A 223 17.96 -27.46 -15.72
#